data_AF-A0A353PPE5-F1
#
_entry.id   AF-A0A353PPE5-F1
#
_cell.length_a   1.000
_cell.length_b   1.000
_cell.length_c   1.000
_cell.angle_alpha   90.00
_cell.angle_beta   90.00
_cell.angle_gamma   90.00
#
_symmetry.space_group_name_H-M   'P 1'
#
loop_
_entity.id
_entity.type
_entity.pdbx_description
1 polymer ?
#
loop_
_entity_poly.entity_id
_entity_poly.type
_entity_poly.pdbx_seq_one_letter_code
_entity_poly.pdbx_strand_id
1 'polypeptide(L)' 'MKWHDMKQMDDATLKSKCVELRKELMGLRFRKVTGEAEKTHQFCVARRTIARAKTLLKQRAKAV' A
#
# COMPACT_ATOMS: atom_id res chain seq x y z
N MET A 1 -8.78 -2.61 -0.71
CA MET A 1 -9.02 -1.85 0.54
C MET A 1 -9.78 -0.56 0.21
N LYS A 2 -10.94 -0.35 0.84
CA LYS A 2 -11.73 0.87 0.63
C LYS A 2 -11.18 1.99 1.51
N TRP A 3 -11.43 3.23 1.12
CA TRP A 3 -10.90 4.42 1.79
C TRP A 3 -11.41 4.58 3.23
N HIS A 4 -12.66 4.16 3.48
CA HIS A 4 -13.28 4.23 4.79
C HIS A 4 -12.56 3.33 5.81
N ASP A 5 -12.21 2.11 5.40
CA ASP A 5 -11.46 1.16 6.22
C ASP A 5 -10.07 1.70 6.61
N MET A 6 -9.42 2.48 5.74
CA MET A 6 -8.12 3.09 6.06
C MET A 6 -8.24 4.20 7.11
N LYS A 7 -9.34 4.96 7.10
CA LYS A 7 -9.58 6.05 8.05
C LYS A 7 -9.86 5.58 9.47
N GLN A 8 -10.38 4.37 9.65
CA GLN A 8 -10.63 3.79 10.97
C GLN A 8 -9.37 3.19 11.61
N MET A 9 -8.29 2.99 10.85
CA MET A 9 -7.05 2.41 11.40
C MET A 9 -6.17 3.46 12.09
N ASP A 10 -5.40 3.01 13.07
CA ASP A 10 -4.35 3.83 13.71
C ASP A 10 -3.17 4.12 12.79
N ASP A 11 -2.47 5.21 13.08
CA ASP A 11 -1.28 5.65 12.34
C ASP A 11 -0.15 4.62 12.37
N ALA A 12 0.03 3.93 13.50
CA ALA A 12 1.01 2.85 13.63
C ALA A 12 0.67 1.68 12.69
N THR A 13 -0.59 1.25 12.68
CA THR A 13 -1.09 0.17 11.82
C THR A 13 -1.00 0.52 10.34
N LEU A 14 -1.26 1.78 9.97
CA LEU A 14 -1.07 2.28 8.60
C LEU A 14 0.40 2.27 8.16
N LYS A 15 1.32 2.64 9.05
CA LYS A 15 2.77 2.56 8.77
C LYS A 15 3.23 1.12 8.58
N SER A 16 2.82 0.20 9.44
CA SER A 16 3.12 -1.24 9.30
C SER A 16 2.59 -1.81 7.99
N LYS A 17 1.32 -1.52 7.64
CA LYS A 17 0.75 -1.93 6.34
C LYS A 17 1.51 -1.34 5.15
N CYS A 18 2.00 -0.11 5.24
CA CYS A 18 2.85 0.45 4.17
C CYS A 18 4.13 -0.35 3.96
N VAL A 19 4.74 -0.87 5.02
CA VAL A 19 5.96 -1.69 4.95
C VAL A 19 5.64 -3.06 4.34
N GLU A 20 4.56 -3.70 4.80
CA GLU A 20 4.10 -4.99 4.27
C GLU A 20 3.79 -4.92 2.77
N LEU A 21 2.97 -3.95 2.36
CA LEU A 21 2.63 -3.75 0.94
C LEU A 21 3.86 -3.48 0.09
N ARG A 22 4.91 -2.87 0.65
CA ARG A 22 6.16 -2.60 -0.07
C ARG A 22 7.01 -3.87 -0.24
N LYS A 23 6.99 -4.77 0.75
CA LYS A 23 7.59 -6.12 0.63
C LYS A 23 6.83 -6.96 -0.40
N GLU A 24 5.51 -6.94 -0.37
CA GLU A 24 4.67 -7.62 -1.35
C GLU A 24 4.96 -7.12 -2.78
N LEU A 25 5.11 -5.80 -2.94
CA LEU A 25 5.45 -5.18 -4.22
C LEU A 25 6.85 -5.60 -4.72
N MET A 26 7.81 -5.84 -3.82
CA MET A 26 9.10 -6.44 -4.18
C MET A 26 8.94 -7.87 -4.69
N GLY A 27 8.15 -8.71 -4.00
CA GLY A 27 7.85 -10.08 -4.45
C GLY A 27 7.11 -10.10 -5.80
N LEU A 28 6.21 -9.15 -6.04
CA LEU A 28 5.55 -8.99 -7.34
C LEU A 28 6.56 -8.58 -8.42
N ARG A 29 7.46 -7.63 -8.14
CA ARG A 29 8.53 -7.24 -9.08
C ARG A 29 9.42 -8.42 -9.45
N PHE A 30 9.79 -9.23 -8.47
CA PHE A 30 10.57 -10.44 -8.70
C PHE A 30 9.84 -11.40 -9.67
N ARG A 31 8.55 -11.68 -9.39
CA ARG A 31 7.69 -12.48 -10.29
C ARG A 31 7.54 -11.90 -11.70
N LYS A 32 7.57 -10.57 -11.84
CA LYS A 32 7.57 -9.92 -13.15
C LYS A 32 8.88 -10.14 -13.91
N VAL A 33 10.01 -10.17 -13.21
CA VAL A 33 11.32 -10.43 -13.83
C VAL A 33 11.45 -11.91 -14.23
N THR A 34 10.92 -12.84 -13.43
CA THR A 34 10.93 -14.28 -13.76
C THR A 34 9.94 -14.68 -14.84
N GLY A 35 9.07 -13.76 -15.29
CA GLY A 35 8.10 -14.03 -16.36
C GLY A 35 6.81 -14.73 -15.91
N GLU A 36 6.65 -15.01 -14.61
CA GLU A 36 5.48 -15.70 -14.02
C GLU A 36 4.39 -14.73 -13.51
N ALA A 37 4.43 -13.46 -13.91
CA ALA A 37 3.50 -12.46 -13.40
C ALA A 37 2.12 -12.54 -14.06
N GLU A 38 1.28 -13.46 -13.58
CA GLU A 38 -0.12 -13.61 -14.04
C GLU A 38 -1.02 -12.43 -13.67
N LYS A 39 -0.80 -11.79 -12.50
CA LYS A 39 -1.70 -10.78 -11.93
C LYS A 39 -1.12 -9.36 -11.96
N THR A 40 -0.93 -8.82 -13.16
CA THR A 40 -0.35 -7.47 -13.39
C THR A 40 -1.15 -6.32 -12.74
N HIS A 41 -2.46 -6.47 -12.57
CA HIS A 41 -3.31 -5.47 -11.90
C HIS A 41 -2.92 -5.24 -10.43
N GLN A 42 -2.34 -6.24 -9.75
CA GLN A 42 -1.96 -6.14 -8.34
C GLN A 42 -0.88 -5.09 -8.09
N PHE A 43 0.00 -4.84 -9.06
CA PHE A 43 0.98 -3.75 -8.98
C PHE A 43 0.30 -2.39 -8.81
N CYS A 44 -0.75 -2.14 -9.61
CA CYS A 44 -1.46 -0.88 -9.59
C CYS A 44 -2.25 -0.72 -8.27
N VAL A 45 -2.90 -1.80 -7.83
CA VAL A 45 -3.63 -1.84 -6.56
C VAL A 45 -2.67 -1.58 -5.38
N ALA A 46 -1.54 -2.28 -5.30
CA ALA A 46 -0.57 -2.11 -4.23
C ALA A 46 0.00 -0.68 -4.20
N ARG A 47 0.40 -0.13 -5.38
CA ARG A 47 0.88 1.27 -5.48
C ARG A 47 -0.15 2.28 -4.99
N ARG A 48 -1.41 2.17 -5.43
CA ARG A 48 -2.49 3.08 -5.00
C ARG A 48 -2.78 2.94 -3.51
N THR A 49 -2.73 1.73 -2.98
CA THR A 49 -3.01 1.45 -1.56
C THR A 49 -1.94 2.10 -0.67
N ILE A 50 -0.66 1.98 -1.03
CA ILE A 50 0.45 2.66 -0.35
C ILE A 50 0.31 4.19 -0.44
N ALA A 51 -0.03 4.72 -1.63
CA ALA A 51 -0.21 6.15 -1.81
C ALA A 51 -1.33 6.71 -0.92
N ARG A 52 -2.50 6.04 -0.90
CA ARG A 52 -3.63 6.42 -0.05
C ARG A 52 -3.28 6.42 1.44
N ALA A 53 -2.60 5.38 1.92
CA ALA A 53 -2.16 5.28 3.30
C ALA A 53 -1.19 6.41 3.68
N LYS A 54 -0.21 6.73 2.80
CA LYS A 54 0.69 7.87 3.01
C LYS A 54 -0.02 9.22 2.99
N THR A 55 -0.99 9.41 2.10
CA THR A 55 -1.78 10.63 2.03
C THR A 55 -2.58 10.82 3.32
N LEU A 56 -3.20 9.77 3.85
CA LEU A 56 -3.94 9.84 5.11
C LEU A 56 -3.03 10.21 6.29
N LEU A 57 -1.85 9.59 6.41
CA LEU A 57 -0.85 9.94 7.42
C LEU A 57 -0.45 11.43 7.32
N LYS A 58 -0.25 11.94 6.09
CA LYS A 58 0.09 13.35 5.86
C LYS A 58 -1.07 14.29 6.16
N GLN A 59 -2.32 13.87 5.91
CA GLN A 59 -3.52 14.64 6.27
C GLN A 59 -3.67 14.74 7.78
N ARG A 60 -3.48 13.64 8.51
CA ARG A 60 -3.52 13.62 9.98
C ARG A 60 -2.42 14.50 10.58
N ALA A 61 -1.20 14.41 10.06
CA ALA A 61 -0.08 15.24 10.51
C ALA A 61 -0.24 16.75 10.22
N LYS A 62 -1.06 17.14 9.24
CA LYS A 62 -1.36 18.54 8.91
C LYS A 62 -2.58 19.10 9.65
N ALA A 63 -3.41 18.23 10.22
CA ALA A 63 -4.61 18.63 10.95
C ALA A 63 -4.33 18.90 12.44
N VAL A 64 -3.11 18.62 12.88
CA VAL A 64 -2.52 19.07 14.14
C VAL A 64 -1.83 20.41 13.90
#